data_AF-A0A0D0SE95-F1
#
_entry.id   AF-A0A0D0SE95-F1
#
_cell.length_a   1.000
_cell.length_b   1.000
_cell.length_c   1.000
_cell.angle_alpha   90.00
_cell.angle_beta   90.00
_cell.angle_gamma   90.00
#
_symmetry.space_group_name_H-M   'P 1'
#
loop_
_entity.id
_entity.type
_entity.pdbx_description
1 polymer ?
#
loop_
_entity_poly.entity_id
_entity_poly.type
_entity_poly.pdbx_seq_one_letter_code
_entity_poly.pdbx_strand_id
1 'polypeptide(L)'
;MDEFMNIEEATAKWGISARRIRFLCNEGRIEGAKKDKNSWKIPIDTKKPEDQRLTTGKYVKNVRKFAKGRRTILIADDDSITREMLSEVFKKHFTIYESCDGEETIQMIDTHKEQLSMILLDLRMPKLDGIDVLKTMNKRGLIDKIPVILITGGIDS
;
A
#
# COMPACT_ATOMS: atom_id res chain seq x y z
N MET A 1 -32.61 3.26 26.08
CA MET A 1 -31.36 3.69 26.74
C MET A 1 -30.28 3.37 25.73
N ASP A 2 -29.63 4.38 25.17
CA ASP A 2 -28.65 4.13 24.11
C ASP A 2 -27.46 3.40 24.72
N GLU A 3 -27.33 2.12 24.42
CA GLU A 3 -26.18 1.33 24.84
C GLU A 3 -25.00 1.66 23.92
N PHE A 4 -23.88 2.02 24.52
CA PHE A 4 -22.65 2.36 23.81
C PHE A 4 -21.64 1.24 24.01
N MET A 5 -21.03 0.80 22.91
CA MET A 5 -19.84 -0.02 22.91
C MET A 5 -18.56 0.82 22.83
N ASN A 6 -17.46 0.26 23.30
CA ASN A 6 -16.12 0.82 23.18
C ASN A 6 -15.43 0.34 21.88
N ILE A 7 -14.19 0.79 21.67
CA ILE A 7 -13.42 0.44 20.45
C ILE A 7 -13.11 -1.05 20.35
N GLU A 8 -12.81 -1.72 21.46
CA GLU A 8 -12.46 -3.14 21.46
C GLU A 8 -13.69 -4.00 21.12
N GLU A 9 -14.85 -3.63 21.66
CA GLU A 9 -16.14 -4.24 21.32
C GLU A 9 -16.50 -4.00 19.85
N ALA A 10 -16.28 -2.78 19.34
CA ALA A 10 -16.48 -2.47 17.92
C ALA A 10 -15.48 -3.22 17.00
N THR A 11 -14.25 -3.44 17.46
CA THR A 11 -13.22 -4.24 16.77
C THR A 11 -13.70 -5.67 16.59
N ALA A 12 -14.19 -6.27 17.68
CA ALA A 12 -14.76 -7.63 17.66
C ALA A 12 -16.01 -7.70 16.78
N LYS A 13 -16.92 -6.73 16.88
CA LYS A 13 -18.18 -6.69 16.13
C LYS A 13 -17.99 -6.54 14.63
N TRP A 14 -17.04 -5.71 14.19
CA TRP A 14 -16.90 -5.35 12.77
C TRP A 14 -15.70 -5.98 12.06
N GLY A 15 -14.80 -6.65 12.80
CA GLY A 15 -13.56 -7.20 12.23
C GLY A 15 -12.65 -6.12 11.63
N ILE A 16 -12.70 -4.91 12.19
CA ILE A 16 -11.87 -3.76 11.77
C ILE A 16 -10.88 -3.47 12.91
N SER A 17 -9.63 -3.13 12.61
CA SER A 17 -8.65 -2.78 13.64
C SER A 17 -9.05 -1.54 14.46
N ALA A 18 -8.67 -1.51 15.74
CA ALA A 18 -8.88 -0.38 16.64
C ALA A 18 -8.37 0.96 16.05
N ARG A 19 -7.24 0.94 15.31
CA ARG A 19 -6.69 2.11 14.61
C ARG A 19 -7.67 2.65 13.57
N ARG A 20 -8.25 1.76 12.75
CA ARG A 20 -9.21 2.14 11.71
C ARG A 20 -10.54 2.61 12.32
N ILE A 21 -10.99 2.03 13.43
CA ILE A 21 -12.19 2.52 14.14
C ILE A 21 -11.95 3.92 14.69
N ARG A 22 -10.82 4.19 15.36
CA ARG A 22 -10.46 5.55 15.81
C ARG A 22 -10.44 6.57 14.68
N PHE A 23 -9.84 6.19 13.54
CA PHE A 23 -9.84 7.01 12.34
C PHE A 23 -11.27 7.33 11.87
N LEU A 24 -12.13 6.31 11.76
CA LEU A 24 -13.53 6.50 11.33
C LEU A 24 -14.34 7.38 12.29
N CYS A 25 -14.10 7.27 13.60
CA CYS A 25 -14.70 8.15 14.59
C CYS A 25 -14.24 9.60 14.43
N ASN A 26 -12.93 9.84 14.28
CA ASN A 26 -12.36 11.18 14.09
C ASN A 26 -12.90 11.85 12.81
N GLU A 27 -13.08 11.09 11.74
CA GLU A 27 -13.62 11.56 10.46
C GLU A 27 -15.15 11.74 10.47
N GLY A 28 -15.82 11.51 11.61
CA GLY A 28 -17.29 11.60 11.70
C GLY A 28 -18.04 10.54 10.90
N ARG A 29 -17.37 9.45 10.49
CA ARG A 29 -17.93 8.38 9.64
C ARG A 29 -18.67 7.29 10.42
N ILE A 30 -18.68 7.36 11.75
CA ILE A 30 -19.48 6.50 12.62
C ILE A 30 -20.52 7.38 13.29
N GLU A 31 -21.76 7.27 12.81
CA GLU A 31 -22.87 8.08 13.29
C GLU A 31 -23.13 7.84 14.79
N GLY A 32 -23.30 8.93 15.54
CA GLY A 32 -23.51 8.89 17.00
C GLY A 32 -22.28 8.55 17.83
N ALA A 33 -21.11 8.31 17.21
CA ALA A 33 -19.86 8.15 17.94
C ALA A 33 -19.50 9.44 18.66
N LYS A 34 -19.23 9.34 19.96
CA LYS A 34 -18.80 10.48 20.79
C LYS A 34 -17.57 10.13 21.60
N LYS A 35 -16.72 11.13 21.81
CA LYS A 35 -15.54 11.00 22.66
C LYS A 35 -15.93 11.30 24.10
N ASP A 36 -15.82 10.30 24.97
CA ASP A 36 -16.01 10.44 26.41
C ASP A 36 -14.66 10.29 27.11
N LYS A 37 -14.15 11.42 27.66
CA LYS A 37 -12.80 11.57 28.20
C LYS A 37 -11.73 11.10 27.20
N ASN A 38 -11.20 9.89 27.40
CA ASN A 38 -10.13 9.30 26.60
C ASN A 38 -10.57 8.06 25.80
N SER A 39 -11.88 7.81 25.73
CA SER A 39 -12.46 6.63 25.05
C SER A 39 -13.54 7.05 24.07
N TRP A 40 -13.66 6.30 22.96
CA TRP A 40 -14.79 6.46 22.05
C TRP A 40 -15.96 5.62 22.52
N LYS A 41 -17.15 6.23 22.53
CA LYS A 41 -18.44 5.60 22.78
C LYS A 41 -19.18 5.52 21.45
N ILE A 42 -19.42 4.32 20.96
CA ILE A 42 -20.06 4.04 19.68
C ILE A 42 -21.41 3.39 19.97
N PRO A 43 -22.53 3.90 19.44
CA PRO A 43 -23.83 3.25 19.65
C PRO A 43 -23.82 1.79 19.17
N ILE A 44 -24.43 0.88 19.94
CA ILE A 44 -24.46 -0.54 19.62
C ILE A 44 -25.26 -0.83 18.35
N ASP A 45 -26.26 -0.02 18.02
CA ASP A 45 -27.08 -0.15 16.82
C ASP A 45 -26.43 0.42 15.55
N THR A 46 -25.33 1.18 15.69
CA THR A 46 -24.59 1.71 14.54
C THR A 46 -24.17 0.59 13.60
N LYS A 47 -24.52 0.75 12.31
CA LYS A 47 -24.08 -0.14 11.24
C LYS A 47 -22.58 0.05 11.01
N LYS A 48 -21.89 -1.03 10.63
CA LYS A 48 -20.50 -0.96 10.20
C LYS A 48 -20.39 0.08 9.06
N PRO A 49 -19.55 1.12 9.19
CA PRO A 49 -19.45 2.14 8.16
C PRO A 49 -18.90 1.53 6.86
N GLU A 50 -19.39 2.02 5.72
CA GLU A 50 -18.92 1.57 4.42
C GLU A 50 -17.42 1.85 4.25
N ASP A 51 -16.68 0.82 3.81
CA ASP A 51 -15.26 0.97 3.49
C ASP A 51 -15.13 1.62 2.12
N GLN A 52 -15.16 2.96 2.10
CA GLN A 52 -14.99 3.79 0.89
C GLN A 52 -13.59 3.70 0.27
N ARG A 53 -12.77 2.69 0.58
CA ARG A 53 -11.54 2.46 -0.15
C ARG A 53 -11.91 2.11 -1.59
N LEU A 54 -11.44 2.90 -2.54
CA LEU A 54 -11.46 2.54 -3.95
C LEU A 54 -10.57 1.31 -4.13
N THR A 55 -11.14 0.11 -4.12
CA THR A 55 -10.45 -1.08 -4.62
C THR A 55 -10.60 -1.06 -6.13
N THR A 56 -9.54 -0.69 -6.86
CA THR A 56 -9.51 -0.63 -8.33
C THR A 56 -9.58 -2.00 -9.02
N GLY A 57 -10.09 -3.03 -8.35
CA GLY A 57 -10.31 -4.36 -8.90
C GLY A 57 -10.78 -5.35 -7.83
N LYS A 58 -11.36 -6.47 -8.26
CA LYS A 58 -11.46 -7.67 -7.42
C LYS A 58 -10.04 -8.00 -6.97
N TYR A 59 -9.81 -8.26 -5.68
CA TYR A 59 -8.53 -8.80 -5.21
C TYR A 59 -8.17 -10.03 -6.06
N VAL A 60 -7.25 -9.85 -7.01
CA VAL A 60 -6.90 -10.90 -7.96
C VAL A 60 -5.94 -11.83 -7.23
N LYS A 61 -6.45 -12.97 -6.75
CA LYS A 61 -5.63 -14.12 -6.30
C LYS A 61 -4.84 -14.76 -7.46
N ASN A 62 -4.36 -13.99 -8.44
CA ASN A 62 -3.42 -14.46 -9.43
C ASN A 62 -2.03 -14.55 -8.78
N VAL A 63 -1.90 -15.50 -7.87
CA VAL A 63 -0.60 -16.00 -7.45
C VAL A 63 -0.08 -16.75 -8.66
N ARG A 64 0.59 -16.04 -9.58
CA ARG A 64 1.38 -16.70 -10.62
C ARG A 64 2.23 -17.76 -9.90
N LYS A 65 2.18 -19.01 -10.38
CA LYS A 65 3.11 -20.05 -9.94
C LYS A 65 4.50 -19.56 -10.38
N PHE A 66 5.18 -18.84 -9.50
CA PHE A 66 6.52 -18.33 -9.78
C PHE A 66 7.42 -19.51 -10.13
N ALA A 67 8.27 -19.34 -11.13
CA ALA A 67 9.28 -20.34 -11.48
C ALA A 67 10.11 -20.69 -10.23
N LYS A 68 10.54 -21.96 -10.12
CA LYS A 68 11.44 -22.39 -9.04
C LYS A 68 12.73 -21.57 -9.13
N GLY A 69 13.00 -20.73 -8.14
CA GLY A 69 14.16 -19.84 -8.12
C GLY A 69 13.97 -18.69 -7.14
N ARG A 70 15.07 -17.97 -6.88
CA ARG A 70 15.06 -16.74 -6.08
C ARG A 70 14.36 -15.64 -6.87
N ARG A 71 13.33 -15.03 -6.30
CA ARG A 71 12.50 -14.02 -7.00
C ARG A 71 13.26 -12.70 -7.12
N THR A 72 13.02 -11.95 -8.20
CA THR A 72 13.63 -10.64 -8.41
C THR A 72 12.64 -9.51 -8.10
N ILE A 73 13.10 -8.48 -7.40
CA ILE A 73 12.35 -7.23 -7.18
C ILE A 73 13.15 -6.04 -7.68
N LEU A 74 12.46 -5.00 -8.14
CA LEU A 74 13.04 -3.70 -8.48
C LEU A 74 12.72 -2.69 -7.37
N ILE A 75 13.72 -1.96 -6.90
CA ILE A 75 13.60 -0.86 -5.94
C ILE A 75 13.92 0.44 -6.67
N ALA A 76 12.92 1.29 -6.84
CA ALA A 76 13.01 2.56 -7.55
C ALA A 76 12.75 3.70 -6.55
N ASP A 77 13.82 4.40 -6.17
CA ASP A 77 13.79 5.50 -5.19
C ASP A 77 15.01 6.39 -5.45
N ASP A 78 14.86 7.72 -5.44
CA ASP A 78 15.96 8.64 -5.70
C ASP A 78 16.92 8.76 -4.50
N ASP A 79 16.44 8.51 -3.29
CA ASP A 79 17.24 8.50 -2.07
C ASP A 79 18.09 7.20 -1.99
N SER A 80 19.41 7.37 -2.07
CA SER A 80 20.35 6.24 -2.03
C SER A 80 20.34 5.51 -0.69
N ILE A 81 20.09 6.20 0.42
CA ILE A 81 20.07 5.60 1.76
C ILE A 81 18.82 4.72 1.90
N THR A 82 17.67 5.20 1.42
CA THR A 82 16.44 4.41 1.40
C THR A 82 16.58 3.19 0.50
N ARG A 83 17.13 3.34 -0.72
CA ARG A 83 17.41 2.18 -1.59
C ARG A 83 18.32 1.16 -0.91
N GLU A 84 19.45 1.59 -0.34
CA GLU A 84 20.40 0.69 0.31
C GLU A 84 19.76 -0.05 1.48
N MET A 85 19.02 0.66 2.34
CA MET A 85 18.29 0.04 3.46
C MET A 85 17.32 -1.03 2.96
N LEU A 86 16.49 -0.72 1.96
CA LEU A 86 15.53 -1.68 1.41
C LEU A 86 16.24 -2.87 0.75
N SER A 87 17.31 -2.62 0.00
CA SER A 87 18.16 -3.64 -0.61
C SER A 87 18.69 -4.61 0.46
N GLU A 88 19.25 -4.09 1.56
CA GLU A 88 19.73 -4.89 2.69
C GLU A 88 18.63 -5.75 3.35
N VAL A 89 17.42 -5.20 3.49
CA VAL A 89 16.27 -5.93 4.06
C VAL A 89 15.86 -7.10 3.16
N PHE A 90 15.83 -6.91 1.85
CA PHE A 90 15.29 -7.90 0.91
C PHE A 90 16.33 -8.84 0.30
N LYS A 91 17.62 -8.47 0.29
CA LYS A 91 18.71 -9.25 -0.34
C LYS A 91 18.99 -10.61 0.29
N LYS A 92 18.31 -11.03 1.36
CA LYS A 92 18.36 -12.41 1.87
C LYS A 92 17.36 -13.34 1.18
N HIS A 93 16.27 -12.78 0.65
CA HIS A 93 15.17 -13.55 0.05
C HIS A 93 14.99 -13.30 -1.45
N PHE A 94 15.42 -12.14 -1.95
CA PHE A 94 15.22 -11.70 -3.33
C PHE A 94 16.53 -11.36 -4.04
N THR A 95 16.53 -11.45 -5.36
CA THR A 95 17.50 -10.75 -6.21
C THR A 95 17.03 -9.32 -6.35
N ILE A 96 17.92 -8.34 -6.15
CA ILE A 96 17.55 -6.93 -6.14
C ILE A 96 18.06 -6.27 -7.41
N TYR A 97 17.17 -5.56 -8.09
CA TYR A 97 17.53 -4.50 -9.02
C TYR A 97 17.17 -3.16 -8.40
N GLU A 98 17.96 -2.14 -8.73
CA GLU A 98 17.80 -0.78 -8.21
C GLU A 98 17.75 0.20 -9.38
N SER A 99 17.03 1.30 -9.20
CA SER A 99 17.04 2.46 -10.07
C SER A 99 16.84 3.74 -9.25
N CYS A 100 17.48 4.84 -9.66
CA CYS A 100 17.43 6.11 -8.93
C CYS A 100 16.54 7.18 -9.59
N ASP A 101 16.00 6.90 -10.77
CA ASP A 101 15.09 7.80 -11.47
C ASP A 101 14.04 7.04 -12.30
N GLY A 102 12.99 7.72 -12.73
CA GLY A 102 11.90 7.06 -13.44
C GLY A 102 12.23 6.61 -14.87
N GLU A 103 13.20 7.22 -15.54
CA GLU A 103 13.64 6.76 -16.88
C GLU A 103 14.40 5.44 -16.78
N GLU A 104 15.36 5.37 -15.85
CA GLU A 104 16.09 4.14 -15.52
C GLU A 104 15.12 3.05 -15.05
N THR A 105 14.13 3.42 -14.23
CA THR A 105 13.08 2.49 -13.78
C THR A 105 12.34 1.87 -14.95
N ILE A 106 11.91 2.66 -15.94
CA ILE A 106 11.24 2.16 -17.15
C ILE A 106 12.18 1.27 -17.97
N GLN A 107 13.44 1.65 -18.13
CA GLN A 107 14.43 0.86 -18.86
C GLN A 107 14.66 -0.51 -18.19
N MET A 108 14.75 -0.54 -16.86
CA MET A 108 14.91 -1.76 -16.07
C MET A 108 13.68 -2.66 -16.18
N ILE A 109 12.47 -2.09 -16.14
CA ILE A 109 11.22 -2.81 -16.37
C ILE A 109 11.22 -3.43 -17.77
N ASP A 110 11.53 -2.67 -18.82
CA ASP A 110 11.48 -3.18 -20.19
C ASP A 110 12.46 -4.33 -20.42
N THR A 111 13.64 -4.21 -19.84
CA THR A 111 14.72 -5.19 -19.96
C THR A 111 14.42 -6.47 -19.16
N HIS A 112 13.84 -6.34 -17.97
CA HIS A 112 13.74 -7.46 -17.01
C HIS A 112 12.31 -7.88 -16.63
N LYS A 113 11.27 -7.35 -17.28
CA LYS A 113 9.84 -7.60 -16.98
C LYS A 113 9.44 -9.06 -16.75
N GLU A 114 10.06 -10.01 -17.45
CA GLU A 114 9.73 -11.44 -17.29
C GLU A 114 10.30 -12.06 -16.00
N GLN A 115 11.31 -11.41 -15.40
CA GLN A 115 11.97 -11.84 -14.16
C GLN A 115 11.42 -11.10 -12.94
N LEU A 116 10.90 -9.89 -13.12
CA LEU A 116 10.37 -9.05 -12.05
C LEU A 116 9.11 -9.67 -11.44
N SER A 117 9.20 -9.92 -10.12
CA SER A 117 8.07 -10.40 -9.32
C SER A 117 7.30 -9.28 -8.61
N MET A 118 7.93 -8.11 -8.45
CA MET A 118 7.38 -6.92 -7.81
C MET A 118 8.27 -5.70 -8.08
N ILE A 119 7.68 -4.51 -7.99
CA ILE A 119 8.38 -3.22 -7.97
C ILE A 119 8.02 -2.50 -6.67
N LEU A 120 9.03 -2.00 -5.96
CA LEU A 120 8.92 -1.03 -4.89
C LEU A 120 9.23 0.34 -5.51
N LEU A 121 8.28 1.25 -5.50
CA LEU A 121 8.32 2.49 -6.29
C LEU A 121 8.05 3.71 -5.42
N ASP A 122 8.99 4.65 -5.38
CA ASP A 122 8.72 5.98 -4.86
C ASP A 122 7.95 6.86 -5.86
N LEU A 123 7.16 7.79 -5.33
CA LEU A 123 6.38 8.72 -6.12
C LEU A 123 7.20 9.92 -6.61
N ARG A 124 8.29 10.30 -5.93
CA ARG A 124 8.99 11.57 -6.09
C ARG A 124 10.43 11.36 -6.57
N MET A 125 10.56 10.87 -7.80
CA MET A 125 11.87 10.69 -8.45
C MET A 125 12.13 11.75 -9.55
N PRO A 126 13.39 12.02 -9.90
CA PRO A 126 13.75 12.90 -11.01
C PRO A 126 13.47 12.27 -12.38
N LYS A 127 13.52 13.09 -13.43
CA LYS A 127 13.24 12.78 -14.85
C LYS A 127 11.80 12.34 -15.13
N LEU A 128 11.36 11.23 -14.55
CA LEU A 128 9.98 10.76 -14.53
C LEU A 128 9.60 10.42 -13.08
N ASP A 129 8.44 10.89 -12.66
CA ASP A 129 7.94 10.58 -11.32
C ASP A 129 7.29 9.19 -11.26
N GLY A 130 6.98 8.69 -10.06
CA GLY A 130 6.38 7.36 -9.91
C GLY A 130 5.00 7.25 -10.56
N ILE A 131 4.27 8.35 -10.70
CA ILE A 131 2.97 8.37 -11.38
C ILE A 131 3.16 8.19 -12.89
N ASP A 132 4.16 8.80 -13.49
CA ASP A 132 4.49 8.67 -14.91
C ASP A 132 5.03 7.27 -15.24
N VAL A 133 5.79 6.67 -14.33
CA VAL A 133 6.17 5.24 -14.41
C VAL A 133 4.91 4.36 -14.43
N LEU A 134 3.98 4.55 -13.48
CA LEU A 134 2.73 3.79 -13.40
C LEU A 134 1.86 3.97 -14.66
N LYS A 135 1.72 5.20 -15.17
CA LYS A 135 0.99 5.47 -16.43
C LYS A 135 1.61 4.71 -17.59
N THR A 136 2.95 4.69 -17.67
CA THR A 136 3.68 4.00 -18.74
C THR A 136 3.50 2.48 -18.62
N MET A 137 3.60 1.91 -17.42
CA MET A 137 3.30 0.50 -17.17
C MET A 137 1.87 0.13 -17.57
N ASN A 138 0.90 0.97 -17.23
CA ASN A 138 -0.51 0.76 -17.57
C ASN A 138 -0.72 0.77 -19.10
N LYS A 139 -0.18 1.78 -19.80
CA LYS A 139 -0.20 1.85 -21.28
C LYS A 139 0.39 0.61 -21.94
N ARG A 140 1.36 -0.05 -21.29
CA ARG A 140 2.03 -1.26 -21.79
C ARG A 140 1.40 -2.57 -21.30
N GLY A 141 0.29 -2.51 -20.55
CA GLY A 141 -0.38 -3.69 -20.00
C GLY A 141 0.49 -4.47 -19.01
N LEU A 142 1.38 -3.78 -18.30
CA LEU A 142 2.28 -4.37 -17.29
C LEU A 142 1.69 -4.30 -15.87
N ILE A 143 0.75 -3.38 -15.63
CA ILE A 143 0.19 -3.15 -14.28
C ILE A 143 -0.54 -4.38 -13.72
N ASP A 144 -1.16 -5.18 -14.59
CA ASP A 144 -1.84 -6.43 -14.21
C ASP A 144 -0.87 -7.62 -14.08
N LYS A 145 0.39 -7.44 -14.48
CA LYS A 145 1.40 -8.51 -14.56
C LYS A 145 2.45 -8.40 -13.46
N ILE A 146 2.87 -7.18 -13.14
CA ILE A 146 3.92 -6.90 -12.17
C ILE A 146 3.31 -6.05 -11.05
N PRO A 147 3.16 -6.59 -9.84
CA PRO A 147 2.62 -5.83 -8.72
C PRO A 147 3.57 -4.69 -8.34
N VAL A 148 3.00 -3.50 -8.13
CA VAL A 148 3.73 -2.32 -7.67
C VAL A 148 3.28 -1.97 -6.26
N ILE A 149 4.24 -1.83 -5.35
CA ILE A 149 4.03 -1.28 -4.01
C ILE A 149 4.63 0.12 -4.00
N LEU A 150 3.79 1.11 -3.72
CA LEU A 150 4.27 2.47 -3.52
C LEU A 150 4.93 2.58 -2.15
N ILE A 151 6.18 3.04 -2.14
CA ILE A 151 6.92 3.38 -0.92
C ILE A 151 7.18 4.86 -0.99
N THR A 152 6.41 5.64 -0.24
CA THR A 152 6.53 7.09 -0.24
C THR A 152 6.34 7.61 1.17
N GLY A 153 7.18 8.56 1.56
CA GLY A 153 7.12 9.24 2.86
C GLY A 153 6.52 10.63 2.72
N GLY A 154 5.68 11.02 3.68
CA GLY A 154 5.28 12.40 3.87
C GLY A 154 5.71 12.83 5.26
N ILE A 155 6.52 13.90 5.34
CA ILE A 155 6.53 14.75 6.53
C ILE A 155 5.52 15.84 6.21
N ASP A 156 4.29 15.71 6.73
CA ASP A 156 3.37 16.85 6.77
C ASP A 156 4.13 17.99 7.48
N SER A 157 4.51 19.01 6.72
CA SER A 157 5.17 20.23 7.21
C SER A 157 4.15 21.34 7.36
#